data_AF-A0A932U4M9-F1
#
_entry.id   AF-A0A932U4M9-F1
#
_cell.length_a   1.000
_cell.length_b   1.000
_cell.length_c   1.000
_cell.angle_alpha   90.00
_cell.angle_beta   90.00
_cell.angle_gamma   90.00
#
_symmetry.space_group_name_H-M   'P 1'
#
loop_
_entity.id
_entity.type
_entity.pdbx_description
1 polymer ?
#
loop_
_entity_poly.entity_id
_entity_poly.type
_entity_poly.pdbx_seq_one_letter_code
_entity_poly.pdbx_strand_id
1 'polypeptide(L)'
;MEKLQESHAIDLQWHSYELRPRGAPPISPQYRASIESKRPALYERARTDYGLEMNPGPFGIDSRPALVGVKYAESQGRGNVFHAAVLRAYWQEAQAIDDLDVLTAIAASVGLETEAFRAALTDPLFAEAVDDDIAQAAAYGLQGVPALIFGEKYLVPGAVPYETLVQVVEEVKRKG
;
A
#
# COMPACT_ATOMS: atom_id res chain seq x y z
N MET A 1 -0.28 1.42 -12.03
CA MET A 1 0.96 0.63 -12.16
C MET A 1 0.79 -0.52 -13.14
N GLU A 2 -0.34 -1.23 -13.14
CA GLU A 2 -0.67 -2.29 -14.12
C GLU A 2 -0.40 -1.85 -15.57
N LYS A 3 -0.98 -0.73 -16.01
CA LYS A 3 -0.71 -0.15 -17.34
C LYS A 3 0.78 0.08 -17.65
N LEU A 4 1.59 0.40 -16.64
CA LEU A 4 3.04 0.59 -16.80
C LEU A 4 3.77 -0.75 -16.94
N GLN A 5 3.36 -1.78 -16.19
CA GLN A 5 3.89 -3.14 -16.32
C GLN A 5 3.48 -3.82 -17.64
N GLU A 6 2.29 -3.52 -18.16
CA GLU A 6 1.84 -4.03 -19.45
C GLU A 6 2.60 -3.40 -20.63
N SER A 7 2.92 -2.11 -20.52
CA SER A 7 3.58 -1.35 -21.58
C SER A 7 5.11 -1.42 -21.53
N HIS A 8 5.68 -1.72 -20.35
CA HIS A 8 7.13 -1.80 -20.14
C HIS A 8 7.43 -3.05 -19.31
N ALA A 9 8.46 -3.80 -19.69
CA ALA A 9 8.95 -4.94 -18.90
C ALA A 9 9.62 -4.45 -17.60
N ILE A 10 8.80 -4.08 -16.62
CA ILE A 10 9.21 -3.66 -15.28
C ILE A 10 8.76 -4.70 -14.26
N ASP A 11 9.67 -5.04 -13.35
CA ASP A 11 9.31 -5.77 -12.15
C ASP A 11 8.77 -4.78 -11.10
N LEU A 12 7.63 -5.10 -10.51
CA LEU A 12 6.99 -4.25 -9.50
C LEU A 12 7.03 -4.98 -8.17
N GLN A 13 7.79 -4.42 -7.25
CA GLN A 13 7.83 -4.85 -5.87
C GLN A 13 7.12 -3.83 -4.99
N TRP A 14 6.23 -4.32 -4.13
CA TRP A 14 5.60 -3.50 -3.10
C TRP A 14 6.46 -3.50 -1.84
N HIS A 15 6.54 -2.34 -1.19
CA HIS A 15 7.17 -2.20 0.12
C HIS A 15 6.17 -1.59 1.10
N SER A 16 6.16 -2.13 2.30
CA SER A 16 5.33 -1.69 3.42
C SER A 16 5.78 -0.33 3.91
N TYR A 17 4.82 0.52 4.29
CA TYR A 17 5.11 1.81 4.87
C TYR A 17 3.97 2.23 5.80
N GLU A 18 4.33 2.85 6.92
CA GLU A 18 3.37 3.37 7.90
C GLU A 18 3.43 4.89 7.94
N LEU A 19 2.34 5.55 7.51
CA LEU A 19 2.19 6.99 7.71
C LEU A 19 2.11 7.36 9.19
N ARG A 20 1.57 6.43 10.00
CA ARG A 20 1.35 6.60 11.42
C ARG A 20 1.69 5.29 12.14
N PRO A 21 2.97 5.06 12.48
CA PRO A 21 3.37 3.85 13.18
C PRO A 21 2.73 3.77 14.57
N ARG A 22 2.75 2.59 15.17
CA ARG A 22 2.23 2.37 16.53
C ARG A 22 2.83 3.37 17.52
N GLY A 23 1.99 4.00 18.32
CA GLY A 23 2.40 5.01 19.29
C GLY A 23 2.50 6.43 18.72
N ALA A 24 2.22 6.64 17.43
CA ALA A 24 2.08 7.97 16.86
C ALA A 24 1.01 8.79 17.63
N PRO A 25 1.25 10.09 17.89
CA PRO A 25 0.31 10.93 18.64
C PRO A 25 -1.04 11.00 17.92
N PRO A 26 -2.17 11.11 18.63
CA PRO A 26 -3.50 11.17 18.03
C PRO A 26 -3.58 12.20 16.90
N ILE A 27 -4.41 11.91 15.89
CA ILE A 27 -4.66 12.86 14.80
C ILE A 27 -5.29 14.12 15.37
N SER A 28 -4.64 15.27 15.18
CA SER A 28 -5.20 16.54 15.66
C SER A 28 -6.50 16.88 14.92
N PRO A 29 -7.44 17.59 15.55
CA PRO A 29 -8.66 18.04 14.88
C PRO A 29 -8.39 18.85 13.61
N GLN A 30 -7.34 19.68 13.62
CA GLN A 30 -6.94 20.49 12.46
C GLN A 30 -6.43 19.62 11.31
N TYR A 31 -5.61 18.62 11.60
CA TYR A 31 -5.11 17.70 10.57
C TYR A 31 -6.26 16.87 9.99
N ARG A 32 -7.17 16.38 10.84
CA ARG A 32 -8.38 15.68 10.43
C ARG A 32 -9.24 16.52 9.47
N ALA A 33 -9.54 17.77 9.85
CA ALA A 33 -10.32 18.68 9.01
C ALA A 33 -9.64 18.93 7.66
N SER A 34 -8.30 18.96 7.61
CA SER A 34 -7.56 19.12 6.36
C SER A 34 -7.65 17.91 5.41
N ILE A 35 -7.80 16.70 5.96
CA ILE A 35 -8.03 15.47 5.19
C ILE A 35 -9.48 15.46 4.69
N GLU A 36 -10.42 15.72 5.59
CA GLU A 36 -11.85 15.72 5.28
C GLU A 36 -12.21 16.75 4.20
N SER A 37 -11.59 17.94 4.21
CA SER A 37 -11.84 18.97 3.19
C SER A 37 -11.33 18.61 1.80
N LYS A 38 -10.29 17.79 1.69
CA LYS A 38 -9.72 17.32 0.41
C LYS A 38 -10.42 16.09 -0.15
N ARG A 39 -11.16 15.36 0.70
CA ARG A 39 -11.77 14.08 0.39
C ARG A 39 -12.76 14.12 -0.79
N PRO A 40 -13.64 15.14 -0.93
CA PRO A 40 -14.56 15.22 -2.06
C PRO A 40 -13.82 15.31 -3.41
N ALA A 41 -12.77 16.14 -3.49
CA ALA A 41 -11.98 16.28 -4.70
C ALA A 41 -11.22 15.00 -5.06
N LEU A 42 -10.70 14.28 -4.05
CA LEU A 42 -10.06 12.98 -4.25
C LEU A 42 -11.05 11.96 -4.83
N TYR A 43 -12.27 11.89 -4.31
CA TYR A 43 -13.27 10.92 -4.74
C TYR A 43 -13.78 11.22 -6.14
N GLU A 44 -14.05 12.50 -6.43
CA GLU A 44 -14.45 12.90 -7.76
C GLU A 44 -13.37 12.52 -8.78
N ARG A 45 -12.10 12.75 -8.46
CA ARG A 45 -10.98 12.33 -9.31
C ARG A 45 -10.89 10.82 -9.48
N ALA A 46 -11.09 10.05 -8.40
CA ALA A 46 -11.12 8.58 -8.48
C ALA A 46 -12.20 8.09 -9.44
N ARG A 47 -13.38 8.71 -9.39
CA ARG A 47 -14.53 8.41 -10.25
C ARG A 47 -14.28 8.82 -11.70
N THR A 48 -13.78 10.03 -11.95
CA THR A 48 -13.61 10.55 -13.32
C THR A 48 -12.42 9.95 -14.05
N ASP A 49 -11.29 9.80 -13.36
CA ASP A 49 -10.02 9.42 -14.00
C ASP A 49 -9.87 7.90 -14.06
N TYR A 50 -10.49 7.18 -13.11
CA TYR A 50 -10.28 5.73 -12.92
C TYR A 50 -11.58 4.92 -12.84
N GLY A 51 -12.75 5.55 -12.86
CA GLY A 51 -14.03 4.84 -12.74
C GLY A 51 -14.24 4.16 -11.38
N LEU A 52 -13.54 4.63 -10.34
CA LEU A 52 -13.55 4.04 -9.00
C LEU A 52 -14.48 4.82 -8.06
N GLU A 53 -15.46 4.11 -7.50
CA GLU A 53 -16.28 4.63 -6.40
C GLU A 53 -15.56 4.39 -5.07
N MET A 54 -15.31 5.47 -4.32
CA MET A 54 -14.56 5.43 -3.07
C MET A 54 -15.49 5.34 -1.86
N ASN A 55 -15.28 4.33 -1.03
CA ASN A 55 -15.97 4.12 0.24
C ASN A 55 -14.98 3.57 1.28
N PRO A 56 -14.16 4.44 1.90
CA PRO A 56 -13.08 4.01 2.77
C PRO A 56 -13.59 3.40 4.06
N GLY A 57 -12.79 2.51 4.63
CA GLY A 57 -12.98 1.95 5.95
C GLY A 57 -12.80 2.99 7.06
N PRO A 58 -12.83 2.52 8.32
CA PRO A 58 -12.73 3.39 9.48
C PRO A 58 -11.44 4.20 9.48
N PHE A 59 -11.56 5.49 9.78
CA PHE A 59 -10.40 6.38 9.81
C PHE A 59 -9.57 6.19 11.09
N GLY A 60 -8.25 6.18 10.95
CA GLY A 60 -7.32 6.15 12.08
C GLY A 60 -7.03 4.75 12.63
N ILE A 61 -7.38 3.70 11.88
CA ILE A 61 -7.01 2.32 12.18
C ILE A 61 -5.50 2.07 11.99
N ASP A 62 -5.00 1.03 12.63
CA ASP A 62 -3.61 0.57 12.49
C ASP A 62 -3.46 -0.32 11.25
N SER A 63 -2.68 0.09 10.26
CA SER A 63 -2.44 -0.72 9.05
C SER A 63 -1.45 -1.85 9.29
N ARG A 64 -0.73 -1.89 10.42
CA ARG A 64 0.32 -2.90 10.69
C ARG A 64 -0.16 -4.34 10.47
N PRO A 65 -1.33 -4.79 10.96
CA PRO A 65 -1.76 -6.17 10.74
C PRO A 65 -1.90 -6.51 9.26
N ALA A 66 -2.42 -5.57 8.46
CA ALA A 66 -2.55 -5.76 7.02
C ALA A 66 -1.18 -5.82 6.33
N LEU A 67 -0.22 -4.98 6.74
CA LEU A 67 1.15 -4.98 6.21
C LEU A 67 1.90 -6.29 6.53
N VAL A 68 1.75 -6.81 7.76
CA VAL A 68 2.27 -8.13 8.16
C VAL A 68 1.64 -9.22 7.30
N GLY A 69 0.33 -9.16 7.07
CA GLY A 69 -0.38 -10.08 6.18
C GLY A 69 0.15 -10.05 4.73
N VAL A 70 0.51 -8.87 4.22
CA VAL A 70 1.16 -8.73 2.90
C VAL A 70 2.50 -9.46 2.87
N LYS A 71 3.35 -9.33 3.92
CA LYS A 71 4.65 -10.02 3.98
C LYS A 71 4.50 -11.54 3.97
N TYR A 72 3.53 -12.06 4.71
CA TYR A 72 3.21 -13.47 4.62
C TYR A 72 2.74 -13.87 3.22
N ALA A 73 1.80 -13.12 2.64
CA ALA A 73 1.28 -13.40 1.30
C ALA A 73 2.39 -13.37 0.22
N GLU A 74 3.35 -12.44 0.33
CA GLU A 74 4.55 -12.38 -0.52
C GLU A 74 5.36 -13.67 -0.44
N SER A 75 5.61 -14.19 0.76
CA SER A 75 6.33 -15.47 0.96
C SER A 75 5.64 -16.67 0.29
N GLN A 76 4.34 -16.56 0.03
CA GLN A 76 3.52 -17.57 -0.63
C GLN A 76 3.29 -17.29 -2.12
N GLY A 77 3.95 -16.27 -2.70
CA GLY A 77 3.76 -15.86 -4.10
C GLY A 77 2.41 -15.20 -4.38
N ARG A 78 1.72 -14.72 -3.34
CA ARG A 78 0.36 -14.14 -3.38
C ARG A 78 0.33 -12.67 -2.93
N GLY A 79 1.48 -12.03 -2.74
CA GLY A 79 1.60 -10.66 -2.23
C GLY A 79 0.74 -9.65 -3.01
N ASN A 80 0.89 -9.62 -4.34
CA ASN A 80 0.18 -8.67 -5.21
C ASN A 80 -1.35 -8.80 -5.11
N VAL A 81 -1.87 -10.04 -5.18
CA VAL A 81 -3.31 -10.29 -5.13
C VAL A 81 -3.90 -10.01 -3.75
N PHE A 82 -3.16 -10.34 -2.68
CA PHE A 82 -3.56 -10.03 -1.32
C PHE A 82 -3.57 -8.51 -1.07
N HIS A 83 -2.51 -7.81 -1.48
CA HIS A 83 -2.41 -6.35 -1.36
C HIS A 83 -3.56 -5.64 -2.09
N ALA A 84 -3.86 -6.04 -3.33
CA ALA A 84 -4.99 -5.49 -4.08
C ALA A 84 -6.34 -5.74 -3.36
N ALA A 85 -6.53 -6.93 -2.79
CA ALA A 85 -7.74 -7.26 -2.05
C ALA A 85 -7.88 -6.45 -0.75
N VAL A 86 -6.78 -6.20 -0.01
CA VAL A 86 -6.76 -5.32 1.17
C VAL A 86 -7.10 -3.87 0.78
N LEU A 87 -6.51 -3.35 -0.30
CA LEU A 87 -6.83 -2.00 -0.78
C LEU A 87 -8.30 -1.89 -1.18
N ARG A 88 -8.87 -2.91 -1.83
CA ARG A 88 -10.30 -2.94 -2.17
C ARG A 88 -11.18 -2.98 -0.92
N ALA A 89 -10.88 -3.88 0.02
CA ALA A 89 -11.61 -4.03 1.28
C ALA A 89 -11.67 -2.70 2.04
N TYR A 90 -10.54 -1.99 2.13
CA TYR A 90 -10.50 -0.70 2.80
C TYR A 90 -11.13 0.41 1.95
N TRP A 91 -10.71 0.63 0.70
CA TRP A 91 -11.08 1.83 -0.05
C TRP A 91 -12.44 1.78 -0.76
N GLN A 92 -13.02 0.59 -0.96
CA GLN A 92 -14.27 0.42 -1.70
C GLN A 92 -15.36 -0.29 -0.88
N GLU A 93 -14.98 -1.11 0.10
CA GLU A 93 -15.93 -1.94 0.86
C GLU A 93 -16.12 -1.50 2.31
N ALA A 94 -15.48 -0.39 2.71
CA ALA A 94 -15.53 0.17 4.06
C ALA A 94 -15.16 -0.80 5.19
N GLN A 95 -14.28 -1.77 4.93
CA GLN A 95 -13.86 -2.76 5.93
C GLN A 95 -12.71 -2.25 6.82
N ALA A 96 -12.68 -2.76 8.04
CA ALA A 96 -11.64 -2.50 9.03
C ALA A 96 -10.47 -3.49 8.81
N ILE A 97 -9.39 -3.02 8.19
CA ILE A 97 -8.22 -3.87 7.86
C ILE A 97 -7.23 -4.04 9.03
N ASP A 98 -7.57 -3.54 10.21
CA ASP A 98 -6.94 -3.86 11.49
C ASP A 98 -7.61 -5.05 12.20
N ASP A 99 -8.75 -5.53 11.68
CA ASP A 99 -9.45 -6.72 12.15
C ASP A 99 -8.85 -8.00 11.54
N LEU A 100 -8.39 -8.91 12.40
CA LEU A 100 -7.78 -10.17 11.98
C LEU A 100 -8.77 -11.10 11.25
N ASP A 101 -10.06 -11.04 11.57
CA ASP A 101 -11.08 -11.86 10.90
C ASP A 101 -11.34 -11.34 9.47
N VAL A 102 -11.37 -10.02 9.28
CA VAL A 102 -11.42 -9.39 7.96
C VAL A 102 -10.20 -9.79 7.14
N LEU A 103 -8.99 -9.66 7.69
CA LEU A 103 -7.77 -10.03 6.98
C LEU A 103 -7.70 -11.52 6.65
N THR A 104 -8.17 -12.39 7.55
CA THR A 104 -8.22 -13.84 7.30
C THR A 104 -9.22 -14.18 6.19
N ALA A 105 -10.37 -13.51 6.13
CA ALA A 105 -11.33 -13.68 5.05
C ALA A 105 -10.75 -13.23 3.70
N ILE A 106 -10.02 -12.11 3.68
CA ILE A 106 -9.28 -11.65 2.51
C ILE A 106 -8.23 -12.70 2.09
N ALA A 107 -7.45 -13.23 3.03
CA ALA A 107 -6.44 -14.26 2.78
C ALA A 107 -7.05 -15.50 2.11
N ALA A 108 -8.18 -15.99 2.65
CA ALA A 108 -8.92 -17.10 2.08
C ALA A 108 -9.37 -16.81 0.64
N SER A 109 -9.89 -15.60 0.37
CA SER A 109 -10.38 -15.20 -0.95
C SER A 109 -9.31 -15.22 -2.04
N VAL A 110 -8.03 -15.03 -1.67
CA VAL A 110 -6.89 -15.06 -2.59
C VAL A 110 -6.15 -16.40 -2.60
N GLY A 111 -6.67 -17.40 -1.89
CA GLY A 111 -6.18 -18.77 -1.87
C GLY A 111 -5.05 -19.06 -0.87
N LEU A 112 -4.92 -18.25 0.18
CA LEU A 112 -4.03 -18.54 1.31
C LEU A 112 -4.74 -19.44 2.33
N GLU A 113 -3.98 -20.31 2.98
CA GLU A 113 -4.48 -21.14 4.09
C GLU A 113 -4.68 -20.27 5.33
N THR A 114 -5.87 -20.34 5.92
CA THR A 114 -6.33 -19.39 6.95
C THR A 114 -5.63 -19.56 8.29
N GLU A 115 -5.35 -20.79 8.72
CA GLU A 115 -4.68 -21.04 10.00
C GLU A 115 -3.22 -20.58 9.97
N ALA A 116 -2.50 -20.90 8.88
CA ALA A 116 -1.15 -20.44 8.63
C ALA A 116 -1.09 -18.91 8.49
N PHE A 117 -2.08 -18.29 7.82
CA PHE A 117 -2.18 -16.84 7.75
C PHE A 117 -2.35 -16.22 9.15
N ARG A 118 -3.27 -16.75 9.97
CA ARG A 118 -3.47 -16.25 11.34
C ARG A 118 -2.23 -16.42 12.20
N ALA A 119 -1.52 -17.54 12.09
CA ALA A 119 -0.26 -17.74 12.79
C ALA A 119 0.78 -16.68 12.38
N ALA A 120 0.91 -16.43 11.08
CA ALA A 120 1.83 -15.45 10.52
C ALA A 120 1.58 -14.01 11.00
N LEU A 121 0.34 -13.62 11.28
CA LEU A 121 0.02 -12.28 11.83
C LEU A 121 0.65 -12.01 13.20
N THR A 122 1.06 -13.07 13.91
CA THR A 122 1.72 -12.98 15.22
C THR A 122 3.18 -13.43 15.19
N ASP A 123 3.68 -13.83 14.03
CA ASP A 123 5.06 -14.26 13.86
C ASP A 123 5.98 -13.03 13.76
N PRO A 124 7.00 -12.91 14.63
CA PRO A 124 7.97 -11.83 14.57
C PRO A 124 8.65 -11.68 13.21
N LEU A 125 8.84 -12.77 12.46
CA LEU A 125 9.50 -12.75 11.15
C LEU A 125 8.84 -11.76 10.18
N PHE A 126 7.51 -11.78 10.09
CA PHE A 126 6.79 -10.91 9.16
C PHE A 126 6.67 -9.49 9.70
N ALA A 127 6.65 -9.32 11.03
CA ALA A 127 6.73 -7.99 11.64
C ALA A 127 8.08 -7.33 11.37
N GLU A 128 9.19 -8.06 11.50
CA GLU A 128 10.55 -7.59 11.19
C GLU A 128 10.68 -7.23 9.70
N ALA A 129 10.10 -8.03 8.80
CA ALA A 129 10.10 -7.71 7.37
C ALA A 129 9.35 -6.40 7.04
N VAL A 130 8.34 -6.01 7.83
CA VAL A 130 7.69 -4.69 7.70
C VAL A 130 8.62 -3.58 8.21
N ASP A 131 9.34 -3.82 9.30
CA ASP A 131 10.29 -2.85 9.84
C ASP A 131 11.47 -2.61 8.89
N ASP A 132 11.95 -3.65 8.21
CA ASP A 132 13.00 -3.56 7.21
C ASP A 132 12.57 -2.68 6.02
N ASP A 133 11.34 -2.85 5.51
CA ASP A 133 10.80 -1.99 4.45
C ASP A 133 10.72 -0.51 4.90
N ILE A 134 10.26 -0.26 6.13
CA ILE A 134 10.15 1.09 6.68
C ILE A 134 11.54 1.72 6.85
N ALA A 135 12.52 0.95 7.34
CA ALA A 135 13.90 1.39 7.47
C ALA A 135 14.53 1.70 6.11
N GLN A 136 14.27 0.85 5.11
CA GLN A 136 14.70 1.08 3.73
C GLN A 136 14.08 2.35 3.15
N ALA A 137 12.77 2.56 3.31
CA ALA A 137 12.09 3.78 2.89
C ALA A 137 12.71 5.03 3.56
N ALA A 138 13.02 4.96 4.84
CA ALA A 138 13.71 6.05 5.55
C ALA A 138 15.12 6.32 4.99
N ALA A 139 15.88 5.27 4.65
CA ALA A 139 17.20 5.40 4.03
C ALA A 139 17.15 6.06 2.65
N TYR A 140 16.06 5.86 1.90
CA TYR A 140 15.79 6.56 0.65
C TYR A 140 15.22 7.98 0.83
N GLY A 141 14.99 8.42 2.07
CA GLY A 141 14.49 9.76 2.40
C GLY A 141 12.98 9.93 2.16
N LEU A 142 12.21 8.84 2.13
CA LEU A 142 10.75 8.91 2.00
C LEU A 142 10.13 9.57 3.23
N GLN A 143 9.17 10.46 2.98
CA GLN A 143 8.41 11.16 4.02
C GLN A 143 6.90 10.96 3.86
N GLY A 144 6.48 10.17 2.88
CA GLY A 144 5.07 9.95 2.58
C GLY A 144 4.88 8.99 1.41
N VAL A 145 3.64 8.52 1.26
CA VAL A 145 3.21 7.56 0.24
C VAL A 145 2.02 8.10 -0.57
N PRO A 146 1.80 7.62 -1.81
CA PRO A 146 2.65 6.67 -2.53
C PRO A 146 3.99 7.30 -2.93
N ALA A 147 5.03 6.47 -3.05
CA ALA A 147 6.34 6.84 -3.56
C ALA A 147 6.88 5.66 -4.38
N LEU A 148 7.58 5.95 -5.47
CA LEU A 148 8.13 4.94 -6.37
C LEU A 148 9.64 5.08 -6.42
N ILE A 149 10.36 3.96 -6.40
CA ILE A 149 11.81 3.92 -6.52
C ILE A 149 12.14 3.12 -7.78
N PHE A 150 12.82 3.75 -8.74
CA PHE A 150 13.25 3.10 -9.96
C PHE A 150 14.76 2.79 -9.89
N GLY A 151 15.12 1.54 -10.23
CA GLY A 151 16.51 1.08 -10.25
C GLY A 151 17.27 1.34 -8.95
N GLU A 152 16.58 1.19 -7.80
CA GLU A 152 17.13 1.40 -6.45
C GLU A 152 17.77 2.77 -6.22
N LYS A 153 17.43 3.77 -7.05
CA LYS A 153 18.14 5.06 -7.06
C LYS A 153 17.26 6.27 -7.29
N TYR A 154 16.25 6.14 -8.14
CA TYR A 154 15.43 7.28 -8.55
C TYR A 154 14.11 7.29 -7.79
N LEU A 155 14.03 8.13 -6.76
CA LEU A 155 12.82 8.36 -5.99
C LEU A 155 11.88 9.33 -6.73
N VAL A 156 10.64 8.90 -6.94
CA VAL A 156 9.53 9.70 -7.46
C VAL A 156 8.45 9.78 -6.37
N PRO A 157 8.34 10.90 -5.65
CA PRO A 157 7.36 11.05 -4.58
C PRO A 157 5.96 11.37 -5.14
N GLY A 158 4.94 10.73 -4.57
CA GLY A 158 3.54 10.99 -4.87
C GLY A 158 2.98 10.21 -6.06
N ALA A 159 1.66 10.33 -6.23
CA ALA A 159 0.96 9.80 -7.39
C ALA A 159 1.16 10.75 -8.58
N VAL A 160 2.12 10.43 -9.44
CA VAL A 160 2.40 11.20 -10.66
C VAL A 160 1.62 10.66 -11.87
N PRO A 161 1.35 11.48 -12.91
CA PRO A 161 0.72 11.03 -14.14
C PRO A 161 1.46 9.87 -14.82
N TYR A 162 0.73 9.07 -15.58
CA TYR A 162 1.29 7.91 -16.29
C TYR A 162 2.43 8.32 -17.23
N GLU A 163 2.28 9.45 -17.92
CA GLU A 163 3.26 10.00 -18.85
C GLU A 163 4.58 10.34 -18.14
N THR A 164 4.50 10.83 -16.89
CA THR A 164 5.68 11.08 -16.05
C THR A 164 6.37 9.77 -15.68
N LEU A 165 5.62 8.72 -15.34
CA LEU A 165 6.19 7.41 -15.05
C LEU A 165 6.95 6.83 -16.26
N VAL A 166 6.38 6.93 -17.46
CA VAL A 166 7.02 6.50 -18.70
C VAL A 166 8.34 7.24 -18.94
N GLN A 167 8.36 8.56 -18.76
CA GLN A 167 9.59 9.34 -18.91
C GLN A 167 10.69 8.91 -17.92
N VAL A 168 10.32 8.60 -16.68
CA VAL A 168 11.27 8.10 -15.68
C VAL A 168 11.82 6.74 -16.09
N VAL A 169 10.97 5.79 -16.49
CA VAL A 169 11.38 4.45 -16.93
C VAL A 169 12.38 4.53 -18.10
N GLU A 170 12.09 5.34 -19.11
CA GLU A 170 12.96 5.48 -20.28
C GLU A 170 14.29 6.15 -19.92
N GLU A 171 14.28 7.12 -19.01
CA GLU A 171 15.52 7.75 -18.52
C GLU A 171 16.38 6.78 -17.69
N VAL A 172 15.77 5.91 -16.89
CA VAL A 172 16.49 4.87 -16.14
C VAL A 172 17.12 3.87 -17.10
N LYS A 173 16.38 3.36 -18.09
CA LYS A 173 16.90 2.44 -19.12
C LYS A 173 18.05 3.03 -19.94
N ARG A 174 18.04 4.34 -20.19
CA ARG A 174 19.11 5.02 -20.93
C ARG A 174 20.41 5.13 -20.12
N LYS A 175 20.31 5.14 -18.79
CA LYS A 175 21.43 5.39 -17.87
C LYS A 175 21.99 4.12 -17.20
N GLY A 176 21.29 2.99 -17.29
CA GLY A 176 21.74 1.67 -16.87
C GLY A 176 22.20 0.84 -18.06
#